data_AF-A0A168Q8B2-F1
#
_entry.id   AF-A0A168Q8B2-F1
#
_cell.length_a   1.000
_cell.length_b   1.000
_cell.length_c   1.000
_cell.angle_alpha   90.00
_cell.angle_beta   90.00
_cell.angle_gamma   90.00
#
_symmetry.space_group_name_H-M   'P 1'
#
loop_
_entity.id
_entity.type
_entity.pdbx_description
1 polymer ?
#
loop_
_entity_poly.entity_id
_entity_poly.type
_entity_poly.pdbx_seq_one_letter_code
_entity_poly.pdbx_strand_id
1 'polypeptide(L)'
;MFDPFILHMPPLDPPISLCKKLFPAIDEWHDQLAAEELNPDNNDPIQPIVAPYAFVQVIMMLRKPFIQGSVLMMELHLCHPIWQHSIFSDPAYFSFKRQVDIIALKGSSMLILIC
;
A
#
# COMPACT_ATOMS: atom_id res chain seq x y z
N MET A 1 21.95 14.62 4.52
CA MET A 1 21.30 15.13 3.30
C MET A 1 20.44 13.98 2.78
N PHE A 2 19.11 14.08 2.94
CA PHE A 2 18.18 13.11 2.34
C PHE A 2 18.14 13.40 0.84
N ASP A 3 18.38 12.39 0.00
CA ASP A 3 18.16 12.49 -1.43
C ASP A 3 16.64 12.49 -1.68
N PRO A 4 16.04 13.58 -2.19
CA PRO A 4 14.60 13.67 -2.41
C PRO A 4 14.09 12.78 -3.56
N PHE A 5 14.98 12.17 -4.35
CA PHE A 5 14.61 11.36 -5.52
C PHE A 5 14.51 9.85 -5.25
N ILE A 6 14.90 9.38 -4.06
CA ILE A 6 14.67 7.99 -3.63
C ILE A 6 13.76 7.99 -2.41
N LEU A 7 12.46 7.76 -2.61
CA LEU A 7 11.56 7.37 -1.53
C LEU A 7 12.07 6.04 -0.94
N HIS A 8 12.84 6.12 0.14
CA HIS A 8 13.25 4.95 0.90
C HIS A 8 12.02 4.40 1.63
N MET A 9 11.38 3.42 1.00
CA MET A 9 10.32 2.65 1.61
C MET A 9 10.94 1.74 2.68
N PRO A 10 10.40 1.69 3.90
CA PRO A 10 10.90 0.78 4.92
C PRO A 10 10.90 -0.66 4.37
N PRO A 11 11.96 -1.47 4.62
CA PRO A 11 12.01 -2.88 4.22
C PRO A 11 11.14 -3.73 5.17
N LEU A 12 9.91 -3.28 5.43
CA LEU A 12 8.95 -3.94 6.29
C LEU A 12 7.61 -3.99 5.56
N ASP A 13 7.11 -5.20 5.38
CA ASP A 13 5.82 -5.42 4.75
C ASP A 13 4.68 -5.12 5.72
N PRO A 14 3.72 -4.24 5.34
CA PRO A 14 2.56 -3.97 6.17
C PRO A 14 1.65 -5.20 6.25
N PRO A 15 0.87 -5.34 7.33
CA PRO A 15 -0.10 -6.43 7.44
C PRO A 15 -1.06 -6.46 6.24
N ILE A 16 -1.27 -7.63 5.64
CA ILE A 16 -2.17 -7.80 4.48
C ILE A 16 -3.59 -7.32 4.82
N SER A 17 -4.05 -7.60 6.05
CA SER A 17 -5.35 -7.13 6.55
C SER A 17 -5.47 -5.62 6.60
N LEU A 18 -4.37 -4.90 6.84
CA LEU A 18 -4.32 -3.44 6.79
C LEU A 18 -4.32 -2.94 5.33
N CYS A 19 -3.54 -3.56 4.45
CA CYS A 19 -3.54 -3.25 3.01
C CYS A 19 -4.93 -3.40 2.37
N LYS A 20 -5.68 -4.45 2.72
CA LYS A 20 -7.04 -4.68 2.20
C LYS A 20 -8.06 -3.64 2.66
N LYS A 21 -7.81 -2.92 3.76
CA LYS A 21 -8.66 -1.80 4.20
C LYS A 21 -8.51 -0.58 3.29
N LEU A 22 -7.42 -0.49 2.51
CA LEU A 22 -7.23 0.55 1.52
C LEU A 22 -7.92 0.13 0.21
N PHE A 23 -8.90 0.90 -0.25
CA PHE A 23 -9.72 0.57 -1.44
C PHE A 23 -10.39 -0.82 -1.36
N PRO A 24 -11.22 -1.11 -0.35
CA PRO A 24 -11.74 -2.47 -0.10
C PRO A 24 -12.53 -3.08 -1.28
N ALA A 25 -13.22 -2.25 -2.06
CA ALA A 25 -13.99 -2.68 -3.24
C ALA A 25 -13.14 -3.36 -4.33
N ILE A 26 -11.82 -3.15 -4.34
CA ILE A 26 -10.92 -3.73 -5.34
C ILE A 26 -10.87 -5.26 -5.25
N ASP A 27 -11.00 -5.83 -4.04
CA ASP A 27 -11.03 -7.29 -3.88
C ASP A 27 -12.32 -7.87 -4.50
N GLU A 28 -13.46 -7.19 -4.32
CA GLU A 28 -14.73 -7.57 -4.95
C GLU A 28 -14.67 -7.43 -6.48
N TRP A 29 -14.14 -6.32 -7.00
CA TRP A 29 -13.99 -6.12 -8.44
C TRP A 29 -13.06 -7.13 -9.08
N HIS A 30 -12.00 -7.55 -8.38
CA HIS A 30 -11.13 -8.62 -8.83
C HIS A 30 -11.88 -9.94 -8.97
N ASP A 31 -12.67 -10.32 -7.97
CA ASP A 31 -13.45 -11.57 -7.99
C ASP A 31 -14.55 -11.53 -9.06
N GLN A 32 -15.18 -10.37 -9.28
CA GLN A 32 -16.16 -10.16 -10.35
C GLN A 32 -15.53 -10.33 -11.74
N LEU A 33 -14.38 -9.69 -11.98
CA LEU A 33 -13.67 -9.82 -13.25
C LEU A 33 -13.20 -11.26 -13.52
N ALA A 34 -12.75 -11.98 -12.48
CA ALA A 34 -12.39 -13.38 -12.59
C ALA A 34 -13.60 -14.27 -12.95
N ALA A 35 -14.79 -13.95 -12.43
CA ALA A 35 -16.02 -14.66 -12.78
C ALA A 35 -16.49 -14.37 -14.22
N GLU A 36 -16.34 -13.13 -14.70
CA GLU A 36 -16.66 -12.76 -16.09
C GLU A 36 -15.73 -13.42 -17.12
N GLU A 37 -14.44 -13.56 -16.80
CA GLU A 37 -13.48 -14.28 -17.67
C GLU A 37 -13.83 -15.77 -17.83
N LEU A 38 -14.43 -16.37 -16.80
CA LEU A 38 -14.77 -17.80 -16.79
C LEU A 38 -16.14 -18.12 -17.43
N ASN A 39 -16.92 -17.12 -17.85
CA ASN A 39 -18.23 -17.33 -18.47
C ASN A 39 -18.13 -17.43 -20.01
N PRO A 40 -18.36 -18.61 -20.62
CA PRO A 40 -18.19 -18.83 -22.06
C PRO A 40 -19.33 -18.26 -22.93
N ASP A 41 -20.38 -17.68 -22.34
CA ASP A 41 -21.58 -17.20 -23.06
C ASP A 41 -21.43 -15.76 -23.61
N ASN A 42 -20.28 -15.13 -23.42
CA ASN A 42 -20.00 -13.80 -23.96
C ASN A 42 -19.59 -13.88 -25.45
N ASN A 43 -20.58 -14.09 -26.33
CA ASN A 43 -20.45 -13.95 -27.78
C ASN A 43 -20.15 -12.50 -28.25
N ASP A 44 -19.54 -11.66 -27.40
CA ASP A 44 -19.15 -10.29 -27.72
C ASP A 44 -17.70 -10.25 -28.24
N PRO A 45 -17.45 -9.64 -29.42
CA PRO A 45 -16.14 -9.64 -30.08
C PRO A 45 -15.12 -8.66 -29.47
N ILE A 46 -15.42 -8.07 -28.32
CA ILE A 46 -14.57 -7.04 -27.69
C ILE A 46 -13.66 -7.74 -26.67
N GLN A 47 -12.44 -7.25 -26.46
CA GLN A 47 -11.63 -7.54 -25.29
C GLN A 47 -11.76 -6.36 -24.30
N PRO A 48 -12.89 -6.16 -23.59
CA PRO A 48 -13.10 -4.99 -22.75
C PRO A 48 -12.47 -5.15 -21.36
N ILE A 49 -11.94 -6.34 -21.05
CA ILE A 49 -11.51 -6.75 -19.71
C ILE A 49 -10.06 -6.34 -19.40
N VAL A 50 -9.22 -6.10 -20.42
CA VAL A 50 -7.77 -5.88 -20.22
C VAL A 50 -7.48 -4.63 -19.38
N ALA A 51 -8.15 -3.51 -19.68
CA ALA A 51 -7.95 -2.25 -18.95
C ALA A 51 -8.50 -2.29 -17.52
N PRO A 52 -9.74 -2.73 -17.27
CA PRO A 52 -10.27 -2.91 -15.92
C PRO A 52 -9.42 -3.87 -15.07
N TYR A 53 -8.97 -4.99 -15.64
CA TYR A 53 -8.14 -5.96 -14.93
C TYR A 53 -6.76 -5.39 -14.57
N ALA A 54 -6.12 -4.69 -15.51
CA ALA A 54 -4.84 -4.00 -15.25
C ALA A 54 -5.00 -2.91 -14.18
N PHE A 55 -6.10 -2.16 -14.20
CA PHE A 55 -6.37 -1.13 -13.19
C PHE A 55 -6.54 -1.73 -11.80
N VAL A 56 -7.37 -2.77 -11.67
CA VAL A 56 -7.57 -3.52 -10.41
C VAL A 56 -6.23 -4.03 -9.88
N GLN A 57 -5.40 -4.63 -10.72
CA GLN A 57 -4.07 -5.10 -10.33
C GLN A 57 -3.16 -3.97 -9.84
N VAL A 58 -3.12 -2.84 -10.55
CA VAL A 58 -2.30 -1.68 -10.14
C VAL A 58 -2.73 -1.18 -8.77
N ILE A 59 -4.03 -1.08 -8.49
CA ILE A 59 -4.49 -0.65 -7.16
C ILE A 59 -4.14 -1.69 -6.09
N MET A 60 -4.29 -2.99 -6.36
CA MET A 60 -3.87 -4.04 -5.42
C MET A 60 -2.38 -3.93 -5.08
N MET A 61 -1.54 -3.71 -6.10
CA MET A 61 -0.10 -3.52 -5.94
C MET A 61 0.23 -2.21 -5.23
N LEU A 62 -0.55 -1.15 -5.44
CA LEU A 62 -0.37 0.17 -4.83
C LEU A 62 -0.65 0.17 -3.32
N ARG A 63 -1.55 -0.69 -2.83
CA ARG A 63 -1.91 -0.74 -1.40
C ARG A 63 -0.70 -0.88 -0.49
N LYS A 64 0.23 -1.77 -0.84
CA LYS A 64 1.45 -2.04 -0.07
C LYS A 64 2.40 -0.83 0.01
N PRO A 65 2.93 -0.29 -1.10
CA PRO A 65 3.81 0.87 -1.06
C PRO A 65 3.10 2.10 -0.50
N PHE A 66 1.80 2.27 -0.73
CA PHE A 66 1.08 3.39 -0.12
C PHE A 66 1.12 3.34 1.42
N ILE A 67 0.82 2.19 2.04
CA ILE A 67 0.89 2.05 3.50
C ILE A 67 2.33 2.15 4.00
N GLN A 68 3.30 1.55 3.33
CA GLN A 68 4.72 1.66 3.69
C GLN A 68 5.21 3.11 3.68
N GLY A 69 4.89 3.84 2.61
CA GLY A 69 5.35 5.22 2.41
C GLY A 69 4.61 6.20 3.29
N SER A 70 3.37 5.89 3.69
CA SER A 70 2.58 6.76 4.56
C SER A 70 3.27 7.07 5.89
N VAL A 71 4.05 6.13 6.45
CA VAL A 71 4.77 6.34 7.71
C VAL A 71 5.74 7.53 7.59
N LEU A 72 6.52 7.56 6.50
CA LEU A 72 7.44 8.65 6.21
C LEU A 72 6.68 9.93 5.81
N MET A 73 5.64 9.80 4.98
CA MET A 73 4.87 10.95 4.50
C MET A 73 4.11 11.66 5.63
N MET A 74 3.71 10.95 6.68
CA MET A 74 3.13 11.57 7.88
C MET A 74 4.13 12.46 8.62
N GLU A 75 5.42 12.11 8.65
CA GLU A 75 6.46 12.94 9.28
C GLU A 75 6.73 14.21 8.45
N LEU A 76 6.72 14.09 7.12
CA LEU A 76 6.97 15.20 6.20
C LEU A 76 5.78 16.15 6.05
N HIS A 77 4.55 15.63 6.12
CA HIS A 77 3.33 16.36 5.79
C HIS A 77 2.24 16.22 6.85
N LEU A 78 2.56 16.51 8.12
CA LEU A 78 1.69 16.32 9.29
C LEU A 78 0.25 16.86 9.15
N CYS A 79 0.04 17.94 8.38
CA CYS A 79 -1.28 18.58 8.24
C CYS A 79 -2.08 18.11 7.01
N HIS A 80 -1.67 17.06 6.32
CA HIS A 80 -2.38 16.60 5.12
C HIS A 80 -3.74 15.96 5.50
N PRO A 81 -4.85 16.33 4.81
CA PRO A 81 -6.19 15.80 5.14
C PRO A 81 -6.32 14.28 5.08
N ILE A 82 -5.48 13.62 4.27
CA ILE A 82 -5.48 12.15 4.12
C ILE A 82 -5.27 11.43 5.46
N TRP A 83 -4.53 12.02 6.40
CA TRP A 83 -4.24 11.42 7.71
C TRP A 83 -5.46 11.34 8.64
N GLN A 84 -6.53 12.07 8.31
CA GLN A 84 -7.82 11.97 9.02
C GLN A 84 -8.60 10.72 8.63
N HIS A 85 -8.18 10.00 7.58
CA HIS A 85 -8.83 8.76 7.17
C HIS A 85 -8.69 7.69 8.25
N SER A 86 -9.76 6.91 8.48
CA SER A 86 -9.86 5.92 9.55
C SER A 86 -8.74 4.87 9.54
N ILE A 87 -8.20 4.54 8.36
CA ILE A 87 -7.07 3.61 8.21
C ILE A 87 -5.83 4.02 9.00
N PHE A 88 -5.59 5.33 9.16
CA PHE A 88 -4.44 5.85 9.91
C PHE A 88 -4.70 5.92 11.42
N SER A 89 -5.96 5.75 11.83
CA SER A 89 -6.34 5.55 13.24
C SER A 89 -6.43 4.06 13.62
N ASP A 90 -6.15 3.15 12.68
CA ASP A 90 -6.27 1.72 12.92
C ASP A 90 -5.18 1.21 13.88
N PRO A 91 -5.52 0.40 14.90
CA PRO A 91 -4.52 -0.16 15.80
C PRO A 91 -3.42 -0.96 15.08
N ALA A 92 -3.73 -1.64 13.98
CA ALA A 92 -2.74 -2.34 13.17
C ALA A 92 -1.79 -1.38 12.45
N TYR A 93 -2.29 -0.20 12.04
CA TYR A 93 -1.45 0.85 11.47
C TYR A 93 -0.47 1.40 12.51
N PHE A 94 -0.93 1.72 13.72
CA PHE A 94 -0.03 2.20 14.79
C PHE A 94 1.02 1.15 15.19
N SER A 95 0.65 -0.13 15.23
CA SER A 95 1.60 -1.22 15.47
C SER A 95 2.65 -1.31 14.36
N PHE A 96 2.24 -1.19 13.10
CA PHE A 96 3.14 -1.17 11.95
C PHE A 96 4.08 0.04 11.97
N LYS A 97 3.54 1.26 12.18
CA LYS A 97 4.34 2.48 12.29
C LYS A 97 5.43 2.34 13.36
N ARG A 98 5.08 1.84 14.55
CA ARG A 98 6.04 1.62 15.64
C ARG A 98 7.19 0.67 15.22
N GLN A 99 6.88 -0.39 14.48
CA GLN A 99 7.91 -1.32 13.99
C GLN A 99 8.86 -0.66 13.01
N VAL A 100 8.33 0.17 12.09
CA VAL A 100 9.16 0.97 11.18
C VAL A 100 10.08 1.90 11.97
N ASP A 101 9.54 2.62 12.97
CA ASP A 101 10.32 3.53 13.82
C ASP A 101 11.46 2.79 14.56
N ILE A 102 11.19 1.58 15.08
CA ILE A 102 12.21 0.72 15.73
C ILE A 102 13.31 0.31 14.76
N ILE A 103 12.95 -0.10 13.54
CA ILE A 103 13.92 -0.51 12.52
C ILE A 103 14.81 0.67 12.11
N ALA A 104 14.23 1.86 11.93
CA ALA A 104 14.97 3.07 11.61
C ALA A 104 15.97 3.47 12.71
N LEU A 105 15.57 3.39 13.98
CA LEU A 105 16.44 3.64 15.14
C LEU A 105 17.59 2.63 15.22
N LYS A 106 17.31 1.34 15.01
CA LYS A 106 18.32 0.29 15.05
C LYS A 106 19.32 0.43 13.90
N GLY A 107 18.86 0.77 12.70
CA GLY A 107 19.73 1.05 11.55
C GLY A 107 20.66 2.24 11.82
N SER A 108 20.14 3.30 12.44
CA SER A 108 20.92 4.49 12.81
C SER A 108 21.98 4.17 13.88
N SER A 109 21.63 3.38 14.90
CA SER A 109 22.56 2.94 15.94
C SER A 109 23.65 2.01 15.41
N MET A 110 23.34 1.16 14.42
CA MET A 110 24.33 0.28 13.79
C MET A 110 25.33 1.07 12.94
N LEU A 111 24.88 2.10 12.22
CA LEU A 111 25.76 3.00 11.48
C LEU A 111 26.71 3.78 12.41
N ILE A 112 26.23 4.25 13.56
CA ILE A 112 27.06 4.95 14.57
C ILE A 112 28.13 4.03 15.17
N LEU A 113 27.90 2.72 15.26
CA LEU A 113 28.87 1.78 15.81
C LEU A 113 29.99 1.38 14.82
N ILE A 114 29.83 1.71 13.54
CA ILE A 114 30.74 1.32 12.44
C ILE A 114 31.54 2.53 11.92
N CYS A 115 31.23 3.76 12.38
CA CYS A 115 32.02 4.98 12.14
C CYS A 115 32.97 5.27 13.31
#